data_AF-A0A1J9QYQ4-F1
#
_entry.id   AF-A0A1J9QYQ4-F1
#
_cell.length_a   1.000
_cell.length_b   1.000
_cell.length_c   1.000
_cell.angle_alpha   90.00
_cell.angle_beta   90.00
_cell.angle_gamma   90.00
#
_symmetry.space_group_name_H-M   'P 1'
#
loop_
_entity.id
_entity.type
_entity.pdbx_description
1 polymer ?
#
loop_
_entity_poly.entity_id
_entity_poly.type
_entity_poly.pdbx_seq_one_letter_code
_entity_poly.pdbx_strand_id
1 'polypeptide(L)'
;MNPPGKNAFTDVEDVVTATSREFNQSNMRRPEEEREKEEREKKEKEERERKEKEEKEKEEKKKKKEKEKKKKEKKKKQEEEEKKKQEEEEQKKRREEEEKRKQEEEEEKKKEKKKQKKEERKKKEEEEEKRKQEEEEQRKKKEKKKQKKQERKQQEHEQMQQRDYGASPNPGHPYTPIYGAAPQPPLCPYPSLCVQPCYNHKGNCPPIQHAENAARAVAVAGPGLGVDLGGLVGAQISPAGVGVNILGASAKLGFSVFEL
;
A
#
# COMPACT_ATOMS: atom_id res chain seq x y z
N MET A 1 -39.05 -120.13 66.16
CA MET A 1 -39.63 -120.68 64.92
C MET A 1 -39.06 -119.88 63.76
N ASN A 2 -38.09 -120.45 63.04
CA ASN A 2 -37.45 -119.85 61.86
C ASN A 2 -38.26 -120.20 60.60
N PRO A 3 -38.62 -119.25 59.74
CA PRO A 3 -39.06 -119.59 58.39
C PRO A 3 -37.85 -119.99 57.54
N PRO A 4 -37.99 -121.04 56.70
CA PRO A 4 -36.93 -121.56 55.86
C PRO A 4 -36.65 -120.63 54.67
N GLY A 5 -35.36 -120.61 54.31
CA GLY A 5 -34.83 -119.89 53.15
C GLY A 5 -35.55 -120.23 51.86
N LYS A 6 -35.81 -119.18 51.07
CA LYS A 6 -36.21 -119.27 49.68
C LYS A 6 -35.12 -118.66 48.82
N ASN A 7 -34.27 -119.56 48.32
CA ASN A 7 -33.74 -119.62 46.96
C ASN A 7 -33.53 -118.27 46.25
N ALA A 8 -32.35 -117.69 46.46
CA ALA A 8 -31.74 -116.72 45.56
C ALA A 8 -31.07 -117.49 44.41
N PHE A 9 -31.83 -117.98 43.44
CA PHE A 9 -31.26 -118.65 42.25
C PHE A 9 -32.22 -118.69 41.05
N THR A 10 -32.78 -117.54 40.68
CA THR A 10 -33.36 -117.30 39.36
C THR A 10 -33.17 -115.81 39.10
N ASP A 11 -32.16 -115.42 38.31
CA ASP A 11 -32.05 -114.14 37.58
C ASP A 11 -30.66 -114.02 36.90
N VAL A 12 -30.23 -115.05 36.19
CA VAL A 12 -29.01 -114.98 35.35
C VAL A 12 -29.38 -114.78 33.86
N GLU A 13 -30.60 -115.11 33.45
CA GLU A 13 -31.04 -114.92 32.06
C GLU A 13 -31.61 -113.51 31.76
N ASP A 14 -32.06 -112.76 32.78
CA ASP A 14 -32.53 -111.37 32.59
C ASP A 14 -31.37 -110.33 32.57
N VAL A 15 -30.18 -110.69 33.04
CA VAL A 15 -28.98 -109.83 32.95
C VAL A 15 -28.37 -109.83 31.55
N VAL A 16 -28.53 -110.92 30.80
CA VAL A 16 -28.00 -111.08 29.43
C VAL A 16 -28.88 -110.35 28.40
N THR A 17 -30.19 -110.22 28.65
CA THR A 17 -31.09 -109.41 27.79
C THR A 17 -31.04 -107.92 28.13
N ALA A 18 -30.72 -107.53 29.37
CA ALA A 18 -30.50 -106.12 29.74
C ALA A 18 -29.23 -105.53 29.12
N THR A 19 -28.11 -106.28 29.13
CA THR A 19 -26.84 -105.83 28.53
C THR A 19 -26.88 -105.78 27.00
N SER A 20 -27.66 -106.65 26.34
CA SER A 20 -27.85 -106.58 24.89
C SER A 20 -28.74 -105.42 24.43
N ARG A 21 -29.58 -104.86 25.32
CA ARG A 21 -30.43 -103.69 25.03
C ARG A 21 -29.70 -102.37 25.20
N GLU A 22 -28.79 -102.28 26.17
CA GLU A 22 -27.93 -101.10 26.37
C GLU A 22 -26.84 -100.98 25.29
N PHE A 23 -26.29 -102.10 24.81
CA PHE A 23 -25.32 -102.10 23.72
C PHE A 23 -25.93 -101.62 22.39
N ASN A 24 -27.20 -101.93 22.12
CA ASN A 24 -27.90 -101.48 20.91
C ASN A 24 -28.37 -100.01 20.99
N GLN A 25 -28.65 -99.49 22.20
CA GLN A 25 -28.89 -98.05 22.41
C GLN A 25 -27.62 -97.20 22.27
N SER A 26 -26.47 -97.72 22.70
CA SER A 26 -25.16 -97.06 22.54
C SER A 26 -24.79 -96.88 21.06
N ASN A 27 -25.09 -97.87 20.22
CA ASN A 27 -24.72 -97.83 18.80
C ASN A 27 -25.59 -96.86 17.96
N MET A 28 -26.81 -96.53 18.42
CA MET A 28 -27.71 -95.56 17.77
C MET A 28 -27.49 -94.11 18.23
N ARG A 29 -26.83 -93.86 19.37
CA ARG A 29 -26.52 -92.50 19.85
C ARG A 29 -25.29 -91.87 19.19
N ARG A 30 -24.31 -92.69 18.80
CA ARG A 30 -23.05 -92.24 18.19
C ARG A 30 -23.22 -91.44 16.87
N PRO A 31 -24.16 -91.79 15.97
CA PRO A 31 -24.42 -91.00 14.75
C PRO A 31 -25.10 -89.64 14.99
N GLU A 32 -25.83 -89.46 16.09
CA GLU A 32 -26.50 -88.20 16.42
C GLU A 32 -25.50 -87.15 16.94
N GLU A 33 -24.58 -87.57 17.82
CA GLU A 33 -23.51 -86.70 18.34
C GLU A 33 -22.55 -86.23 17.24
N GLU A 34 -22.24 -87.09 16.26
CA GLU A 34 -21.40 -86.73 15.11
C GLU A 34 -22.09 -85.70 14.21
N ARG A 35 -23.40 -85.83 13.96
CA ARG A 35 -24.18 -84.85 13.19
C ARG A 35 -24.29 -83.50 13.90
N GLU A 36 -24.50 -83.50 15.22
CA GLU A 36 -24.54 -82.26 16.00
C GLU A 36 -23.19 -81.53 15.98
N LYS A 37 -22.08 -82.29 16.06
CA LYS A 37 -20.73 -81.73 15.95
C LYS A 37 -20.47 -81.14 14.57
N GLU A 38 -20.82 -81.84 13.49
CA GLU A 38 -20.67 -81.34 12.11
C GLU A 38 -21.53 -80.08 11.88
N GLU A 39 -22.76 -80.03 12.39
CA GLU A 39 -23.62 -78.86 12.28
C GLU A 39 -23.05 -77.66 13.04
N ARG A 40 -22.50 -77.90 14.24
CA ARG A 40 -21.84 -76.86 15.05
C ARG A 40 -20.58 -76.32 14.36
N GLU A 41 -19.73 -77.20 13.82
CA GLU A 41 -18.53 -76.81 13.06
C GLU A 41 -18.89 -76.04 11.79
N LYS A 42 -19.95 -76.46 11.07
CA LYS A 42 -20.46 -75.75 9.89
C LYS A 42 -20.98 -74.35 10.25
N LYS A 43 -21.75 -74.24 11.33
CA LYS A 43 -22.28 -72.96 11.82
C LYS A 43 -21.18 -72.01 12.31
N GLU A 44 -20.17 -72.53 13.01
CA GLU A 44 -19.01 -71.75 13.45
C GLU A 44 -18.18 -71.26 12.24
N LYS A 45 -17.97 -72.11 11.24
CA LYS A 45 -17.29 -71.72 10.00
C LYS A 45 -18.05 -70.64 9.24
N GLU A 46 -19.37 -70.78 9.09
CA GLU A 46 -20.21 -69.77 8.43
C GLU A 46 -20.22 -68.43 9.19
N GLU A 47 -20.28 -68.47 10.52
CA GLU A 47 -20.20 -67.26 11.35
C GLU A 47 -18.83 -66.58 11.23
N ARG A 48 -17.74 -67.35 11.19
CA ARG A 48 -16.39 -66.84 10.98
C ARG A 48 -16.23 -66.22 9.60
N GLU A 49 -16.72 -66.87 8.55
CA GLU A 49 -16.69 -66.32 7.18
C GLU A 49 -17.54 -65.03 7.07
N ARG A 50 -18.69 -64.96 7.77
CA ARG A 50 -19.52 -63.76 7.81
C ARG A 50 -18.81 -62.61 8.52
N LYS A 51 -18.18 -62.87 9.68
CA LYS A 51 -17.39 -61.87 10.43
C LYS A 51 -16.21 -61.37 9.60
N GLU A 52 -15.48 -62.26 8.93
CA GLU A 52 -14.34 -61.87 8.08
C GLU A 52 -14.78 -61.02 6.87
N LYS A 53 -15.90 -61.35 6.23
CA LYS A 53 -16.48 -60.53 5.15
C LYS A 53 -16.91 -59.14 5.64
N GLU A 54 -17.56 -59.07 6.81
CA GLU A 54 -17.99 -57.79 7.41
C GLU A 54 -16.79 -56.92 7.81
N GLU A 55 -15.72 -57.50 8.36
CA GLU A 55 -14.49 -56.79 8.68
C GLU A 55 -13.78 -56.28 7.42
N LYS A 56 -13.67 -57.09 6.36
CA LYS A 56 -13.12 -56.68 5.06
C LYS A 56 -13.92 -55.54 4.44
N GLU A 57 -15.25 -55.59 4.46
CA GLU A 57 -16.10 -54.51 3.95
C GLU A 57 -15.94 -53.21 4.77
N LYS A 58 -15.86 -53.31 6.10
CA LYS A 58 -15.60 -52.17 6.98
C LYS A 58 -14.23 -51.55 6.72
N GLU A 59 -13.19 -52.36 6.52
CA GLU A 59 -11.84 -51.88 6.22
C GLU A 59 -11.79 -51.20 4.84
N GLU A 60 -12.39 -51.80 3.81
CA GLU A 60 -12.46 -51.20 2.48
C GLU A 60 -13.22 -49.87 2.48
N LYS A 61 -14.33 -49.80 3.23
CA LYS A 61 -15.10 -48.56 3.41
C LYS A 61 -14.31 -47.48 4.15
N LYS A 62 -13.53 -47.85 5.18
CA LYS A 62 -12.62 -46.91 5.87
C LYS A 62 -11.53 -46.40 4.92
N LYS A 63 -10.89 -47.29 4.16
CA LYS A 63 -9.85 -46.95 3.18
C LYS A 63 -10.37 -46.04 2.05
N LYS A 64 -11.59 -46.28 1.55
CA LYS A 64 -12.25 -45.40 0.57
C LYS A 64 -12.52 -44.01 1.15
N LYS A 65 -13.08 -43.92 2.36
CA LYS A 65 -13.35 -42.64 3.04
C LYS A 65 -12.07 -41.84 3.31
N GLU A 66 -10.98 -42.51 3.70
CA GLU A 66 -9.69 -41.86 3.95
C GLU A 66 -9.07 -41.33 2.65
N LYS A 67 -9.07 -42.12 1.58
CA LYS A 67 -8.62 -41.67 0.25
C LYS A 67 -9.42 -40.47 -0.26
N GLU A 68 -10.73 -40.46 -0.06
CA GLU A 68 -11.60 -39.35 -0.45
C GLU A 68 -11.29 -38.08 0.36
N LYS A 69 -11.14 -38.20 1.69
CA LYS A 69 -10.72 -37.08 2.55
C LYS A 69 -9.38 -36.50 2.10
N LYS A 70 -8.38 -37.35 1.85
CA LYS A 70 -7.05 -36.92 1.40
C LYS A 70 -7.09 -36.24 0.02
N LYS A 71 -7.94 -36.72 -0.90
CA LYS A 71 -8.15 -36.09 -2.21
C LYS A 71 -8.83 -34.72 -2.08
N LYS A 72 -9.83 -34.59 -1.21
CA LYS A 72 -10.53 -33.33 -0.95
C LYS A 72 -9.62 -32.30 -0.29
N GLU A 73 -8.81 -32.73 0.67
CA GLU A 73 -7.82 -31.86 1.34
C GLU A 73 -6.74 -31.38 0.37
N LYS A 74 -6.19 -32.28 -0.46
CA LYS A 74 -5.23 -31.91 -1.50
C LYS A 74 -5.82 -30.91 -2.50
N LYS A 75 -7.07 -31.11 -2.93
CA LYS A 75 -7.76 -30.18 -3.83
C LYS A 75 -7.95 -28.81 -3.18
N LYS A 76 -8.39 -28.76 -1.92
CA LYS A 76 -8.56 -27.51 -1.17
C LYS A 76 -7.24 -26.76 -1.03
N LYS A 77 -6.14 -27.46 -0.75
CA LYS A 77 -4.81 -26.86 -0.65
C LYS A 77 -4.33 -26.29 -1.99
N GLN A 78 -4.60 -26.98 -3.10
CA GLN A 78 -4.29 -26.48 -4.44
C GLN A 78 -5.11 -25.25 -4.81
N GLU A 79 -6.42 -25.24 -4.52
CA GLU A 79 -7.29 -24.08 -4.73
C GLU A 79 -6.85 -22.86 -3.89
N GLU A 80 -6.42 -23.08 -2.65
CA GLU A 80 -5.90 -22.01 -1.78
C GLU A 80 -4.56 -21.46 -2.27
N GLU A 81 -3.64 -22.32 -2.74
CA GLU A 81 -2.36 -21.92 -3.30
C GLU A 81 -2.54 -21.14 -4.63
N GLU A 82 -3.46 -21.58 -5.48
CA GLU A 82 -3.80 -20.89 -6.73
C GLU A 82 -4.42 -19.52 -6.45
N LYS A 83 -5.35 -19.43 -5.48
CA LYS A 83 -5.93 -18.16 -5.06
C LYS A 83 -4.88 -17.19 -4.52
N LYS A 84 -3.96 -17.67 -3.68
CA LYS A 84 -2.86 -16.86 -3.15
C LYS A 84 -1.94 -16.34 -4.27
N LYS A 85 -1.65 -17.17 -5.27
CA LYS A 85 -0.86 -16.77 -6.44
C LYS A 85 -1.56 -15.71 -7.29
N GLN A 86 -2.88 -15.82 -7.48
CA GLN A 86 -3.67 -14.80 -8.18
C GLN A 86 -3.71 -13.47 -7.42
N GLU A 87 -3.88 -13.51 -6.09
CA GLU A 87 -3.83 -12.31 -5.25
C GLU A 87 -2.45 -11.62 -5.29
N GLU A 88 -1.36 -12.40 -5.28
CA GLU A 88 0.01 -11.86 -5.40
C GLU A 88 0.27 -11.24 -6.78
N GLU A 89 -0.22 -11.87 -7.85
CA GLU A 89 -0.10 -11.35 -9.22
C GLU A 89 -0.92 -10.06 -9.40
N GLU A 90 -2.15 -10.00 -8.86
CA GLU A 90 -2.96 -8.78 -8.88
C GLU A 90 -2.29 -7.66 -8.08
N GLN A 91 -1.73 -7.97 -6.90
CA GLN A 91 -1.02 -6.99 -6.08
C GLN A 91 0.22 -6.45 -6.81
N LYS A 92 0.97 -7.33 -7.51
CA LYS A 92 2.12 -6.93 -8.32
C LYS A 92 1.69 -5.99 -9.46
N LYS A 93 0.63 -6.34 -10.18
CA LYS A 93 0.08 -5.51 -11.27
C LYS A 93 -0.36 -4.13 -10.78
N ARG A 94 -1.02 -4.06 -9.61
CA ARG A 94 -1.42 -2.78 -8.99
C ARG A 94 -0.20 -1.92 -8.63
N ARG A 95 0.88 -2.52 -8.13
CA ARG A 95 2.12 -1.78 -7.80
C ARG A 95 2.80 -1.24 -9.06
N GLU A 96 2.88 -2.04 -10.13
CA GLU A 96 3.44 -1.60 -11.42
C GLU A 96 2.62 -0.46 -12.04
N GLU A 97 1.28 -0.52 -11.95
CA GLU A 97 0.40 0.55 -12.43
C GLU A 97 0.54 1.84 -11.60
N GLU A 98 0.66 1.73 -10.27
CA GLU A 98 0.90 2.88 -9.40
C GLU A 98 2.26 3.52 -9.67
N GLU A 99 3.30 2.73 -9.88
CA GLU A 99 4.63 3.22 -10.23
C GLU A 99 4.63 3.94 -11.58
N LYS A 100 3.97 3.36 -12.59
CA LYS A 100 3.80 4.00 -13.90
C LYS A 100 3.07 5.33 -13.80
N ARG A 101 1.99 5.39 -13.01
CA ARG A 101 1.25 6.63 -12.77
C ARG A 101 2.11 7.71 -12.09
N LYS A 102 2.94 7.33 -11.11
CA LYS A 102 3.89 8.26 -10.48
C LYS A 102 4.94 8.80 -11.45
N GLN A 103 5.46 7.94 -12.33
CA GLN A 103 6.41 8.36 -13.38
C GLN A 103 5.76 9.33 -14.37
N GLU A 104 4.53 9.07 -14.80
CA GLU A 104 3.78 9.97 -15.70
C GLU A 104 3.51 11.33 -15.04
N GLU A 105 3.12 11.35 -13.76
CA GLU A 105 2.90 12.59 -12.99
C GLU A 105 4.20 13.39 -12.81
N GLU A 106 5.33 12.73 -12.55
CA GLU A 106 6.63 13.39 -12.44
C GLU A 106 7.08 13.98 -13.79
N GLU A 107 6.84 13.27 -14.89
CA GLU A 107 7.14 13.76 -16.23
C GLU A 107 6.28 14.98 -16.61
N GLU A 108 4.98 14.95 -16.27
CA GLU A 108 4.07 16.07 -16.48
C GLU A 108 4.51 17.30 -15.68
N LYS A 109 4.83 17.13 -14.39
CA LYS A 109 5.36 18.19 -13.53
C LYS A 109 6.67 18.77 -14.06
N LYS A 110 7.55 17.94 -14.64
CA LYS A 110 8.80 18.38 -15.27
C LYS A 110 8.53 19.18 -16.55
N LYS A 111 7.55 18.76 -17.37
CA LYS A 111 7.12 19.50 -18.57
C LYS A 111 6.51 20.85 -18.20
N GLU A 112 5.65 20.90 -17.18
CA GLU A 112 5.04 22.14 -16.70
C GLU A 112 6.10 23.12 -16.19
N LYS A 113 7.02 22.66 -15.33
CA LYS A 113 8.12 23.49 -14.83
C LYS A 113 9.02 24.03 -15.96
N LYS A 114 9.25 23.23 -17.00
CA LYS A 114 10.00 23.68 -18.20
C LYS A 114 9.22 24.74 -18.99
N LYS A 115 7.90 24.61 -19.10
CA LYS A 115 7.03 25.60 -19.75
C LYS A 115 7.02 26.92 -18.98
N GLN A 116 6.82 26.88 -17.66
CA GLN A 116 6.88 28.07 -16.79
C GLN A 116 8.23 28.78 -16.89
N LYS A 117 9.35 28.04 -16.85
CA LYS A 117 10.69 28.64 -17.00
C LYS A 117 10.90 29.30 -18.37
N LYS A 118 10.34 28.72 -19.44
CA LYS A 118 10.41 29.30 -20.79
C LYS A 118 9.59 30.59 -20.89
N GLU A 119 8.40 30.60 -20.28
CA GLU A 119 7.52 31.78 -20.25
C GLU A 119 8.11 32.92 -19.41
N GLU A 120 8.68 32.61 -18.25
CA GLU A 120 9.38 33.59 -17.41
C GLU A 120 10.58 34.21 -18.14
N ARG A 121 11.36 33.39 -18.85
CA ARG A 121 12.49 33.88 -19.66
C ARG A 121 12.02 34.79 -20.78
N LYS A 122 10.95 34.42 -21.49
CA LYS A 122 10.37 35.25 -22.55
C LYS A 122 9.88 36.60 -22.01
N LYS A 123 9.21 36.60 -20.85
CA LYS A 123 8.75 37.82 -20.20
C LYS A 123 9.91 38.74 -19.78
N LYS A 124 11.01 38.18 -19.26
CA LYS A 124 12.23 38.94 -18.95
C LYS A 124 12.89 39.53 -20.21
N GLU A 125 12.96 38.76 -21.29
CA GLU A 125 13.51 39.24 -22.58
C GLU A 125 12.64 40.38 -23.16
N GLU A 126 11.31 40.25 -23.13
CA GLU A 126 10.37 41.32 -23.56
C GLU A 126 10.47 42.58 -22.68
N GLU A 127 10.63 42.42 -21.36
CA GLU A 127 10.80 43.56 -20.43
C GLU A 127 12.15 44.28 -20.65
N GLU A 128 13.23 43.53 -20.89
CA GLU A 128 14.55 44.09 -21.19
C GLU A 128 14.56 44.83 -22.54
N GLU A 129 13.89 44.30 -23.56
CA GLU A 129 13.74 44.96 -24.85
C GLU A 129 12.95 46.27 -24.72
N LYS A 130 11.84 46.27 -23.99
CA LYS A 130 11.05 47.47 -23.72
C LYS A 130 11.87 48.53 -22.98
N ARG A 131 12.66 48.12 -21.98
CA ARG A 131 13.55 49.03 -21.24
C ARG A 131 14.62 49.65 -22.14
N LYS A 132 15.20 48.88 -23.06
CA LYS A 132 16.17 49.39 -24.06
C LYS A 132 15.52 50.40 -25.02
N GLN A 133 14.30 50.12 -25.50
CA GLN A 133 13.56 51.05 -26.36
C GLN A 133 13.23 52.37 -25.64
N GLU A 134 12.77 52.30 -24.38
CA GLU A 134 12.50 53.50 -23.57
C GLU A 134 13.79 54.32 -23.31
N GLU A 135 14.91 53.66 -23.05
CA GLU A 135 16.21 54.33 -22.85
C GLU A 135 16.71 55.01 -24.14
N GLU A 136 16.56 54.35 -25.29
CA GLU A 136 16.91 54.93 -26.59
C GLU A 136 16.02 56.14 -26.94
N GLU A 137 14.71 56.05 -26.67
CA GLU A 137 13.79 57.17 -26.87
C GLU A 137 14.13 58.36 -25.96
N GLN A 138 14.47 58.10 -24.69
CA GLN A 138 14.94 59.15 -23.78
C GLN A 138 16.25 59.79 -24.27
N ARG A 139 17.18 59.00 -24.80
CA ARG A 139 18.44 59.49 -25.37
C ARG A 139 18.18 60.39 -26.59
N LYS A 140 17.33 59.98 -27.52
CA LYS A 140 16.88 60.78 -28.68
C LYS A 140 16.19 62.08 -28.24
N LYS A 141 15.34 62.05 -27.21
CA LYS A 141 14.69 63.25 -26.65
C LYS A 141 15.72 64.21 -26.04
N LYS A 142 16.71 63.71 -25.30
CA LYS A 142 17.80 64.53 -24.72
C LYS A 142 18.67 65.16 -25.81
N GLU A 143 18.98 64.42 -26.88
CA GLU A 143 19.77 64.92 -28.00
C GLU A 143 19.05 66.00 -28.80
N LYS A 144 17.76 65.81 -29.14
CA LYS A 144 16.92 66.85 -29.75
C LYS A 144 16.83 68.11 -28.90
N LYS A 145 16.70 67.98 -27.56
CA LYS A 145 16.71 69.14 -26.65
C LYS A 145 18.06 69.88 -26.65
N LYS A 146 19.19 69.15 -26.74
CA LYS A 146 20.52 69.76 -26.85
C LYS A 146 20.69 70.51 -28.18
N GLN A 147 20.31 69.91 -29.31
CA GLN A 147 20.34 70.57 -30.63
C GLN A 147 19.50 71.85 -30.64
N LYS A 148 18.24 71.78 -30.19
CA LYS A 148 17.35 72.96 -30.14
C LYS A 148 17.89 74.08 -29.23
N LYS A 149 18.60 73.72 -28.14
CA LYS A 149 19.26 74.70 -27.26
C LYS A 149 20.48 75.34 -27.94
N GLN A 150 21.23 74.58 -28.73
CA GLN A 150 22.39 75.08 -29.47
C GLN A 150 21.98 76.00 -30.61
N GLU A 151 20.92 75.64 -31.35
CA GLU A 151 20.32 76.46 -32.40
C GLU A 151 19.79 77.79 -31.86
N ARG A 152 19.08 77.78 -30.72
CA ARG A 152 18.66 79.01 -30.02
C ARG A 152 19.84 79.91 -29.65
N LYS A 153 20.94 79.34 -29.15
CA LYS A 153 22.14 80.11 -28.81
C LYS A 153 22.79 80.74 -30.04
N GLN A 154 22.79 80.04 -31.19
CA GLN A 154 23.29 80.59 -32.44
C GLN A 154 22.42 81.76 -32.93
N GLN A 155 21.09 81.59 -32.94
CA GLN A 155 20.17 82.69 -33.29
C GLN A 155 20.33 83.90 -32.36
N GLU A 156 20.48 83.67 -31.05
CA GLU A 156 20.66 84.75 -30.07
C GLU A 156 22.00 85.48 -30.29
N HIS A 157 23.05 84.76 -30.70
CA HIS A 157 24.34 85.37 -31.04
C HIS A 157 24.29 86.18 -32.34
N GLU A 158 23.63 85.68 -33.38
CA GLU A 158 23.41 86.41 -34.64
C GLU A 158 22.58 87.69 -34.41
N GLN A 159 21.54 87.59 -33.60
CA GLN A 159 20.69 88.74 -33.27
C GLN A 159 21.43 89.80 -32.43
N MET A 160 22.35 89.36 -31.56
CA MET A 160 23.24 90.26 -30.81
C MET A 160 24.24 90.97 -31.73
N GLN A 161 24.87 90.27 -32.67
CA GLN A 161 25.77 90.90 -33.65
C GLN A 161 25.05 91.94 -34.53
N GLN A 162 23.80 91.67 -34.96
CA GLN A 162 23.01 92.66 -35.71
C GLN A 162 22.69 93.90 -34.88
N ARG A 163 22.45 93.75 -33.57
CA ARG A 163 22.18 94.90 -32.70
C ARG A 163 23.38 95.80 -32.50
N ASP A 164 24.57 95.22 -32.39
CA ASP A 164 25.81 95.98 -32.16
C ASP A 164 26.19 96.83 -33.38
N TYR A 165 25.83 96.39 -34.60
CA TYR A 165 26.06 97.17 -35.83
C TYR A 165 25.03 98.29 -36.07
N GLY A 166 23.91 98.31 -35.35
CA GLY A 166 22.83 99.31 -35.50
C GLY A 166 22.73 100.35 -34.37
N ALA A 167 23.44 100.13 -33.26
CA ALA A 167 23.43 101.04 -32.13
C ALA A 167 24.50 102.14 -32.32
N SER A 168 24.16 103.16 -33.13
CA SER A 168 24.85 104.44 -33.04
C SER A 168 24.72 104.95 -31.60
N PRO A 169 25.83 105.23 -30.88
CA PRO A 169 25.80 105.60 -29.47
C PRO A 169 25.04 106.91 -29.33
N ASN A 170 23.81 106.85 -28.84
CA ASN A 170 23.04 108.04 -28.51
C ASN A 170 23.55 108.56 -27.15
N PRO A 171 24.24 109.71 -27.10
CA PRO A 171 24.81 110.23 -25.88
C PRO A 171 23.74 110.96 -25.09
N GLY A 172 23.32 110.36 -23.97
CA GLY A 172 22.69 111.12 -22.90
C GLY A 172 21.36 110.54 -22.44
N HIS A 173 21.39 109.69 -21.42
CA HIS A 173 20.37 109.71 -20.39
C HIS A 173 20.98 109.40 -19.02
N PRO A 174 20.83 110.30 -18.03
CA PRO A 174 21.38 110.13 -16.70
C PRO A 174 20.62 109.07 -15.89
N TYR A 175 21.42 108.36 -15.09
CA TYR A 175 21.06 107.40 -14.06
C TYR A 175 19.90 107.85 -13.14
N THR A 176 18.95 106.96 -12.90
CA THR A 176 18.12 106.98 -11.68
C THR A 176 18.16 105.61 -11.00
N PRO A 177 18.51 105.53 -9.69
CA PRO A 177 18.53 104.28 -8.95
C PRO A 177 17.14 103.97 -8.37
N ILE A 178 16.47 102.94 -8.88
CA ILE A 178 15.25 102.39 -8.26
C ILE A 178 15.66 101.30 -7.27
N TYR A 179 15.58 101.68 -5.99
CA TYR A 179 15.53 100.78 -4.84
C TYR A 179 14.17 100.07 -4.81
N GLY A 180 14.16 98.77 -4.48
CA GLY A 180 13.02 98.13 -3.82
C GLY A 180 12.51 96.83 -4.45
N ALA A 181 12.73 95.72 -3.74
CA ALA A 181 11.70 94.77 -3.29
C ALA A 181 12.30 93.37 -3.14
N ALA A 182 12.43 92.93 -1.88
CA ALA A 182 12.80 91.57 -1.50
C ALA A 182 11.67 90.57 -1.82
N PRO A 183 11.94 89.42 -2.46
CA PRO A 183 10.96 88.35 -2.55
C PRO A 183 10.95 87.50 -1.28
N GLN A 184 9.77 87.36 -0.68
CA GLN A 184 9.52 86.45 0.45
C GLN A 184 9.65 84.97 0.02
N PRO A 185 10.09 84.07 0.92
CA PRO A 185 10.11 82.62 0.65
C PRO A 185 8.71 82.01 0.80
N PRO A 186 8.26 81.12 -0.12
CA PRO A 186 7.03 80.37 0.07
C PRO A 186 7.20 79.28 1.13
N LEU A 187 6.28 79.29 2.09
CA LEU A 187 6.11 78.36 3.19
C LEU A 187 5.87 76.93 2.69
N CYS A 188 6.52 75.97 3.35
CA CYS A 188 6.30 74.54 3.19
C CYS A 188 4.94 74.13 3.78
N PRO A 189 4.10 73.34 3.10
CA PRO A 189 3.08 72.53 3.76
C PRO A 189 3.65 71.16 4.13
N TYR A 190 3.88 70.96 5.44
CA TYR A 190 3.84 69.65 6.07
C TYR A 190 2.44 69.01 5.87
N PRO A 191 2.36 67.68 5.80
CA PRO A 191 1.31 67.01 6.55
C PRO A 191 1.84 65.96 7.53
N SER A 192 1.32 66.08 8.76
CA SER A 192 1.08 65.08 9.81
C SER A 192 1.17 63.62 9.34
N LEU A 193 1.94 62.73 9.98
CA LEU A 193 1.66 62.05 11.26
C LEU A 193 0.21 61.54 11.41
N CYS A 194 0.09 60.33 11.99
CA CYS A 194 -1.09 59.46 12.17
C CYS A 194 -1.25 58.47 10.99
N VAL A 195 -1.14 57.14 11.11
CA VAL A 195 -1.57 56.21 12.16
C VAL A 195 -0.75 54.91 12.06
N GLN A 196 -0.18 54.48 13.19
CA GLN A 196 0.21 53.09 13.45
C GLN A 196 -1.05 52.19 13.46
N PRO A 197 -0.93 50.92 13.05
CA PRO A 197 -1.28 49.88 14.01
C PRO A 197 -0.06 49.11 14.51
N CYS A 198 0.05 49.17 15.82
CA CYS A 198 0.75 48.26 16.69
C CYS A 198 0.42 46.78 16.41
N TYR A 199 1.46 45.94 16.48
CA TYR A 199 1.49 44.58 17.02
C TYR A 199 0.44 43.55 16.55
N ASN A 200 0.91 42.50 15.84
CA ASN A 200 0.67 41.14 16.32
C ASN A 200 1.70 40.08 15.84
N HIS A 201 2.31 39.48 16.86
CA HIS A 201 2.92 38.16 17.02
C HIS A 201 3.84 37.50 15.97
N LYS A 202 5.11 37.40 16.39
CA LYS A 202 5.93 36.18 16.24
C LYS A 202 5.37 35.09 17.18
N GLY A 203 5.16 33.87 16.68
CA GLY A 203 4.93 32.70 17.52
C GLY A 203 4.35 31.49 16.79
N ASN A 204 5.11 30.41 16.72
CA ASN A 204 4.71 29.07 16.29
C ASN A 204 3.34 28.62 16.83
N CYS A 205 2.46 28.17 15.94
CA CYS A 205 1.46 27.15 16.24
C CYS A 205 1.27 26.26 14.99
N PRO A 206 1.69 24.98 15.00
CA PRO A 206 1.29 24.03 13.97
C PRO A 206 -0.20 23.70 14.12
N PRO A 207 -0.96 23.50 13.03
CA PRO A 207 -2.34 23.05 13.13
C PRO A 207 -2.38 21.57 13.55
N ILE A 208 -2.68 21.31 14.83
CA ILE A 208 -3.19 20.02 15.27
C ILE A 208 -4.72 20.07 15.21
N GLN A 209 -5.23 19.44 14.16
CA GLN A 209 -6.40 18.55 14.12
C GLN A 209 -7.71 19.02 14.78
N HIS A 210 -8.67 19.38 13.93
CA HIS A 210 -10.05 18.92 14.11
C HIS A 210 -10.33 17.79 13.13
N ALA A 211 -10.34 16.59 13.68
CA ALA A 211 -10.93 15.41 13.10
C ALA A 211 -12.45 15.50 13.28
N GLU A 212 -13.18 15.86 12.23
CA GLU A 212 -14.62 15.61 12.12
C GLU A 212 -14.93 15.21 10.68
N ASN A 213 -14.75 13.92 10.40
CA ASN A 213 -15.56 13.12 9.45
C ASN A 213 -15.04 11.68 9.42
N ALA A 214 -15.15 11.03 10.58
CA ALA A 214 -15.17 9.57 10.70
C ALA A 214 -16.55 9.15 11.22
N ALA A 215 -17.55 9.15 10.34
CA ALA A 215 -18.87 8.60 10.60
C ALA A 215 -19.39 7.84 9.38
N ARG A 216 -18.69 6.75 9.03
CA ARG A 216 -19.25 5.59 8.32
C ARG A 216 -18.34 4.36 8.45
N ALA A 217 -18.05 4.00 9.70
CA ALA A 217 -17.68 2.63 10.03
C ALA A 217 -18.95 1.95 10.57
N VAL A 218 -19.48 1.03 9.78
CA VAL A 218 -20.60 0.17 10.16
C VAL A 218 -20.12 -0.71 11.31
N ALA A 219 -20.70 -0.49 12.48
CA ALA A 219 -20.61 -1.39 13.61
C ALA A 219 -21.30 -2.71 13.24
N VAL A 220 -20.51 -3.76 13.02
CA VAL A 220 -20.97 -5.13 13.26
C VAL A 220 -20.54 -5.48 14.67
N ALA A 221 -21.43 -5.18 15.62
CA ALA A 221 -21.35 -5.66 16.98
C ALA A 221 -21.75 -7.15 16.98
N GLY A 222 -20.80 -8.03 17.29
CA GLY A 222 -21.04 -9.39 17.71
C GLY A 222 -20.36 -9.60 19.08
N PRO A 223 -21.08 -10.04 20.13
CA PRO A 223 -20.50 -10.22 21.44
C PRO A 223 -19.89 -11.61 21.58
N GLY A 224 -18.82 -11.71 22.38
CA GLY A 224 -18.65 -12.87 23.25
C GLY A 224 -17.34 -13.66 23.10
N LEU A 225 -16.73 -13.86 24.28
CA LEU A 225 -15.70 -14.84 24.64
C LEU A 225 -14.28 -14.42 24.17
N GLY A 226 -13.44 -13.83 25.01
CA GLY A 226 -13.08 -14.31 26.35
C GLY A 226 -11.93 -15.31 26.22
N VAL A 227 -10.69 -14.81 26.08
CA VAL A 227 -9.49 -15.60 26.35
C VAL A 227 -8.37 -14.67 26.84
N ASP A 228 -7.90 -14.97 28.04
CA ASP A 228 -6.76 -14.43 28.75
C ASP A 228 -5.50 -14.22 27.90
N LEU A 229 -4.83 -13.10 28.10
CA LEU A 229 -3.43 -12.89 27.72
C LEU A 229 -2.68 -12.28 28.91
N GLY A 230 -2.31 -13.17 29.83
CA GLY A 230 -1.26 -12.92 30.80
C GLY A 230 0.13 -12.95 30.14
N GLY A 231 1.07 -12.25 30.78
CA GLY A 231 2.51 -12.54 30.61
C GLY A 231 3.31 -11.51 29.83
N LEU A 232 3.32 -10.27 30.31
CA LEU A 232 4.37 -9.30 29.99
C LEU A 232 5.62 -9.64 30.82
N VAL A 233 6.59 -10.33 30.21
CA VAL A 233 7.96 -10.44 30.76
C VAL A 233 8.92 -10.03 29.67
N GLY A 234 9.77 -9.06 30.00
CA GLY A 234 10.51 -8.25 29.05
C GLY A 234 11.62 -8.96 28.28
N ALA A 235 11.91 -8.38 27.12
CA ALA A 235 13.21 -8.48 26.48
C ALA A 235 13.60 -7.08 25.99
N GLN A 236 14.53 -6.43 26.70
CA GLN A 236 15.34 -5.37 26.12
C GLN A 236 16.16 -5.99 24.99
N ILE A 237 15.94 -5.54 23.76
CA ILE A 237 16.81 -5.85 22.63
C ILE A 237 17.61 -4.58 22.34
N SER A 238 18.89 -4.63 22.70
CA SER A 238 19.91 -3.64 22.33
C SER A 238 20.08 -3.58 20.80
N PRO A 239 20.19 -2.39 20.19
CA PRO A 239 20.58 -2.26 18.80
C PRO A 239 22.11 -2.33 18.68
N ALA A 240 22.66 -3.54 18.58
CA ALA A 240 24.03 -3.74 18.10
C ALA A 240 23.99 -3.85 16.57
N GLY A 241 24.77 -2.99 15.91
CA GLY A 241 24.79 -2.83 14.48
C GLY A 241 25.09 -4.12 13.71
N VAL A 242 24.29 -4.35 12.67
CA VAL A 242 24.61 -5.29 11.60
C VAL A 242 24.78 -4.46 10.35
N GLY A 243 26.04 -4.15 10.04
CA GLY A 243 26.44 -3.67 8.72
C GLY A 243 26.21 -4.79 7.70
N VAL A 244 25.21 -4.63 6.85
CA VAL A 244 25.06 -5.47 5.67
C VAL A 244 25.95 -4.87 4.58
N ASN A 245 27.10 -5.51 4.36
CA ASN A 245 27.95 -5.26 3.20
C ASN A 245 27.16 -5.58 1.92
N ILE A 246 26.87 -4.54 1.14
CA ILE A 246 26.41 -4.66 -0.23
C ILE A 246 27.64 -5.04 -1.05
N LEU A 247 27.90 -6.34 -1.18
CA LEU A 247 28.89 -6.85 -2.14
C LEU A 247 28.24 -6.88 -3.52
N GLY A 248 28.68 -5.97 -4.39
CA GLY A 248 28.24 -5.87 -5.77
C GLY A 248 28.61 -7.11 -6.57
N ALA A 249 27.60 -7.82 -7.08
CA ALA A 249 27.77 -8.76 -8.16
C ALA A 249 27.60 -8.01 -9.50
N SER A 250 28.72 -7.62 -10.10
CA SER A 250 28.80 -7.14 -11.48
C SER A 250 28.48 -8.28 -12.44
N ALA A 251 27.22 -8.40 -12.87
CA ALA A 251 26.85 -9.27 -13.98
C ALA A 251 27.25 -8.60 -15.30
N LYS A 252 28.41 -9.00 -15.83
CA LYS A 252 28.79 -8.83 -17.24
C LYS A 252 27.84 -9.68 -18.09
N LEU A 253 26.79 -9.09 -18.64
CA LEU A 253 26.04 -9.69 -19.75
C LEU A 253 26.73 -9.27 -21.06
N GLY A 254 27.37 -10.25 -21.68
CA GLY A 254 28.03 -10.13 -22.98
C GLY A 254 27.01 -9.84 -24.07
N PHE A 255 27.30 -8.79 -24.82
CA PHE A 255 26.61 -8.38 -26.03
C PHE A 255 27.10 -9.31 -27.18
N SER A 256 26.32 -10.32 -27.53
CA SER A 256 26.57 -11.11 -28.74
C SER A 256 25.84 -10.46 -29.91
N VAL A 257 26.59 -9.74 -30.72
CA VAL A 257 26.20 -9.29 -32.06
C VAL A 257 26.02 -10.53 -32.93
N PHE A 258 24.84 -10.70 -33.51
CA PHE A 258 24.59 -11.69 -34.56
C PHE A 258 24.39 -10.90 -35.86
N GLU A 259 25.39 -10.92 -36.73
CA GLU A 259 25.25 -10.60 -38.15
C GLU A 259 24.55 -11.78 -38.85
N LEU A 260 23.50 -11.48 -39.61
CA LEU A 260 23.06 -12.23 -40.80
C LEU A 260 22.17 -11.32 -41.66
#